data_AF-A0A1Y1UW42-F1
#
_entry.id   AF-A0A1Y1UW42-F1
#
_cell.length_a   1.000
_cell.length_b   1.000
_cell.length_c   1.000
_cell.angle_alpha   90.00
_cell.angle_beta   90.00
_cell.angle_gamma   90.00
#
_symmetry.space_group_name_H-M   'P 1'
#
loop_
_entity.id
_entity.type
_entity.pdbx_description
1 polymer ?
#
loop_
_entity_poly.entity_id
_entity_poly.type
_entity_poly.pdbx_seq_one_letter_code
_entity_poly.pdbx_strand_id
1 'polypeptide(L)'
;DEEFCKYEDKKIIKRKEQFVDGTILNTLYECADGVCDISKVPENVDDGDYLVDGIIYNRSGVKIEQLTESGIFAFKKSDPTDITYSNLLSSDDIGKLTSNDLGSVYLYDCVNGVCIRTPGFIKYGSTAALAECTNEKKCETLESVDCKEGTANGSINLTGTEMKLCVSESLSESTYNSIGTTMYETNSDKNIIGAKQTGNFLSGSKLIVCEDGECTSPDSAAGYYLNSNYEEITAGKKLISCTDANNCELIEPKNGYYINKDSTNSKRAILCDKNGCSETGDLTKENCNSDANKLVYSNGALKYCDDNNVKNIPGDSSTVNLYEVNGVKKSDINYPTDFIANPSTTEKMVIQVDQYSVTPYVDENNSFCIEDDVKKAKCEDGNTGFKCVDATESCTTFTVGACDLKDINENCNGYYVNASNELISCNGEECGEAINKIGYFKNGKAKTYIKCTTNGEKQQSITCEAITPESNCVNVGDLIKDESDNVKLCVDNIKENAITIFTNEDSKKYFIKASGLNSKDSIVSSQKHYIVNVAENEVLTETVTGN
;
A
#
# COMPACT_ATOMS: atom_id res chain seq x y z
N ASP A 1 -22.06 -22.58 39.73
CA ASP A 1 -23.29 -22.44 40.52
C ASP A 1 -24.10 -23.73 40.64
N GLU A 2 -23.78 -24.58 41.64
CA GLU A 2 -24.77 -25.40 42.39
C GLU A 2 -24.14 -26.31 43.47
N GLU A 3 -22.80 -26.40 43.56
CA GLU A 3 -22.14 -27.27 44.56
C GLU A 3 -21.73 -26.57 45.88
N PHE A 4 -22.04 -25.28 46.06
CA PHE A 4 -21.54 -24.47 47.18
C PHE A 4 -22.45 -24.37 48.42
N CYS A 5 -23.65 -24.97 48.42
CA CYS A 5 -24.65 -24.73 49.47
C CYS A 5 -24.80 -25.85 50.52
N LYS A 6 -23.74 -26.59 50.86
CA LYS A 6 -23.77 -27.55 51.99
C LYS A 6 -22.50 -27.51 52.84
N TYR A 7 -22.31 -26.43 53.60
CA TYR A 7 -21.46 -26.46 54.79
C TYR A 7 -22.18 -25.71 55.93
N GLU A 8 -22.59 -26.47 56.95
CA GLU A 8 -23.45 -26.02 58.05
C GLU A 8 -22.70 -25.44 59.27
N ASP A 9 -21.37 -25.35 59.24
CA ASP A 9 -20.61 -24.82 60.38
C ASP A 9 -20.01 -23.45 60.07
N LYS A 10 -20.51 -22.40 60.76
CA LYS A 10 -20.05 -21.01 60.71
C LYS A 10 -18.66 -20.82 61.33
N LYS A 11 -17.64 -21.48 60.80
CA LYS A 11 -16.24 -21.08 60.98
C LYS A 11 -15.87 -20.16 59.83
N ILE A 12 -15.56 -18.91 60.11
CA ILE A 12 -14.89 -18.03 59.14
C ILE A 12 -13.47 -18.57 58.99
N ILE A 13 -13.27 -19.40 57.96
CA ILE A 13 -11.96 -19.91 57.56
C ILE A 13 -11.28 -18.80 56.76
N LYS A 14 -9.99 -18.52 56.96
CA LYS A 14 -9.31 -17.42 56.24
C LYS A 14 -9.21 -17.78 54.76
N ARG A 15 -9.21 -16.77 53.87
CA ARG A 15 -9.15 -16.92 52.40
C ARG A 15 -8.03 -17.87 51.91
N LYS A 16 -6.93 -17.97 52.67
CA LYS A 16 -5.78 -18.86 52.41
C LYS A 16 -6.04 -20.36 52.69
N GLU A 17 -7.09 -20.69 53.44
CA GLU A 17 -7.43 -22.05 53.88
C GLU A 17 -8.59 -22.66 53.07
N GLN A 18 -9.24 -21.88 52.18
CA GLN A 18 -10.36 -22.33 51.33
C GLN A 18 -9.93 -22.79 49.93
N PHE A 19 -8.69 -22.53 49.53
CA PHE A 19 -8.13 -22.98 48.26
C PHE A 19 -7.07 -24.03 48.56
N VAL A 20 -7.20 -25.19 47.93
CA VAL A 20 -6.15 -26.22 47.91
C VAL A 20 -4.93 -25.57 47.25
N ASP A 21 -3.72 -25.83 47.78
CA ASP A 21 -2.47 -25.52 47.09
C ASP A 21 -2.62 -25.91 45.60
N GLY A 22 -2.66 -24.92 44.70
CA GLY A 22 -2.84 -25.11 43.26
C GLY A 22 -4.17 -24.64 42.63
N THR A 23 -5.09 -23.97 43.35
CA THR A 23 -6.32 -23.42 42.71
C THR A 23 -6.52 -21.93 42.94
N ILE A 24 -6.36 -21.14 41.87
CA ILE A 24 -6.78 -19.73 41.72
C ILE A 24 -6.13 -18.76 42.73
N LEU A 25 -4.82 -18.87 42.91
CA LEU A 25 -3.99 -17.73 43.27
C LEU A 25 -3.08 -17.45 42.09
N ASN A 26 -3.69 -17.16 40.93
CA ASN A 26 -2.92 -16.67 39.80
C ASN A 26 -2.36 -15.33 40.26
N THR A 27 -1.05 -15.27 40.45
CA THR A 27 -0.37 -14.10 41.01
C THR A 27 -0.57 -12.88 40.11
N LEU A 28 -1.04 -13.06 38.86
CA LEU A 28 -1.35 -11.96 37.94
C LEU A 28 -2.83 -11.53 37.87
N TYR A 29 -3.75 -12.16 38.62
CA TYR A 29 -5.17 -11.79 38.63
C TYR A 29 -5.62 -11.39 40.05
N GLU A 30 -6.30 -10.26 40.17
CA GLU A 30 -7.12 -9.98 41.35
C GLU A 30 -8.54 -10.52 41.10
N CYS A 31 -8.95 -11.50 41.89
CA CYS A 31 -10.30 -12.03 41.83
C CYS A 31 -11.17 -11.42 42.95
N ALA A 32 -12.21 -10.69 42.55
CA ALA A 32 -13.25 -10.18 43.44
C ALA A 32 -14.62 -10.67 42.95
N ASP A 33 -15.45 -11.17 43.86
CA ASP A 33 -16.83 -11.63 43.58
C ASP A 33 -16.98 -12.63 42.41
N GLY A 34 -15.98 -13.49 42.21
CA GLY A 34 -15.99 -14.53 41.16
C GLY A 34 -15.56 -14.05 39.77
N VAL A 35 -15.14 -12.78 39.63
CA VAL A 35 -14.54 -12.23 38.41
C VAL A 35 -13.06 -11.98 38.66
N CYS A 36 -12.21 -12.54 37.82
CA CYS A 36 -10.76 -12.36 37.87
C CYS A 36 -10.34 -11.32 36.82
N ASP A 37 -9.63 -10.29 37.25
CA ASP A 37 -9.18 -9.18 36.40
C ASP A 37 -7.65 -9.15 36.37
N ILE A 38 -7.09 -9.33 35.17
CA ILE A 38 -5.64 -9.29 34.96
C ILE A 38 -5.09 -7.86 35.12
N SER A 39 -5.93 -6.82 35.07
CA SER A 39 -5.48 -5.42 35.21
C SER A 39 -5.06 -5.02 36.63
N LYS A 40 -5.20 -5.94 37.61
CA LYS A 40 -4.85 -5.71 39.01
C LYS A 40 -4.02 -6.87 39.54
N VAL A 41 -2.71 -6.79 39.32
CA VAL A 41 -1.77 -7.77 39.85
C VAL A 41 -1.46 -7.42 41.32
N PRO A 42 -1.57 -8.35 42.27
CA PRO A 42 -1.18 -8.10 43.65
C PRO A 42 0.31 -7.72 43.80
N GLU A 43 0.63 -6.92 44.83
CA GLU A 43 1.97 -6.32 45.07
C GLU A 43 3.12 -7.34 45.20
N ASN A 44 2.82 -8.63 45.33
CA ASN A 44 3.77 -9.71 45.60
C ASN A 44 4.32 -10.44 44.36
N VAL A 45 4.01 -9.96 43.14
CA VAL A 45 4.71 -10.38 41.91
C VAL A 45 5.92 -9.47 41.71
N ASP A 46 7.03 -10.00 41.21
CA ASP A 46 8.19 -9.18 40.85
C ASP A 46 7.98 -8.55 39.46
N ASP A 47 8.73 -7.49 39.13
CA ASP A 47 8.71 -6.97 37.76
C ASP A 47 9.39 -7.95 36.80
N GLY A 48 8.86 -8.06 35.59
CA GLY A 48 9.36 -9.01 34.59
C GLY A 48 8.32 -9.41 33.54
N ASP A 49 8.70 -10.33 32.68
CA ASP A 49 7.87 -10.85 31.61
C ASP A 49 7.35 -12.25 31.94
N TYR A 50 6.06 -12.45 31.71
CA TYR A 50 5.32 -13.62 32.15
C TYR A 50 4.50 -14.20 31.01
N LEU A 51 4.54 -15.52 30.87
CA LEU A 51 3.63 -16.28 30.03
C LEU A 51 2.42 -16.70 30.86
N VAL A 52 1.23 -16.27 30.46
CA VAL A 52 -0.06 -16.58 31.10
C VAL A 52 -1.04 -17.02 30.02
N ASP A 53 -1.60 -18.22 30.16
CA ASP A 53 -2.58 -18.76 29.21
C ASP A 53 -2.13 -18.65 27.73
N GLY A 54 -0.82 -18.83 27.48
CA GLY A 54 -0.24 -18.74 26.14
C GLY A 54 0.01 -17.32 25.64
N ILE A 55 -0.09 -16.29 26.47
CA ILE A 55 0.14 -14.89 26.11
C ILE A 55 1.26 -14.28 26.96
N ILE A 56 2.14 -13.49 26.35
CA ILE A 56 3.21 -12.78 27.06
C ILE A 56 2.71 -11.44 27.61
N TYR A 57 3.00 -11.19 28.88
CA TYR A 57 2.74 -9.92 29.56
C TYR A 57 4.00 -9.39 30.24
N ASN A 58 4.29 -8.09 30.07
CA ASN A 58 5.25 -7.38 30.89
C ASN A 58 4.54 -6.77 32.11
N ARG A 59 5.17 -6.91 33.27
CA ARG A 59 4.81 -6.17 34.48
C ARG A 59 5.92 -5.19 34.86
N SER A 60 5.52 -3.94 35.05
CA SER A 60 6.38 -2.85 35.53
C SER A 60 5.65 -2.07 36.64
N GLY A 61 5.97 -2.39 37.90
CA GLY A 61 5.27 -1.89 39.08
C GLY A 61 3.82 -2.33 39.12
N VAL A 62 2.89 -1.38 39.00
CA VAL A 62 1.44 -1.64 38.96
C VAL A 62 0.89 -1.78 37.53
N LYS A 63 1.71 -1.54 36.51
CA LYS A 63 1.30 -1.57 35.11
C LYS A 63 1.57 -2.94 34.50
N ILE A 64 0.62 -3.40 33.69
CA ILE A 64 0.74 -4.62 32.89
C ILE A 64 0.47 -4.26 31.45
N GLU A 65 1.28 -4.78 30.56
CA GLU A 65 1.09 -4.65 29.13
C GLU A 65 1.26 -6.01 28.46
N GLN A 66 0.36 -6.31 27.54
CA GLN A 66 0.52 -7.45 26.67
C GLN A 66 1.66 -7.14 25.68
N LEU A 67 2.60 -8.07 25.57
CA LEU A 67 3.70 -7.98 24.61
C LEU A 67 3.30 -8.68 23.31
N THR A 68 3.86 -8.21 22.19
CA THR A 68 3.62 -8.77 20.85
C THR A 68 4.88 -9.42 20.27
N GLU A 69 5.76 -9.91 21.13
CA GLU A 69 7.03 -10.49 20.72
C GLU A 69 6.84 -11.79 19.93
N SER A 70 7.74 -12.05 18.99
CA SER A 70 7.74 -13.25 18.17
C SER A 70 9.13 -13.91 18.17
N GLY A 71 9.17 -15.24 18.13
CA GLY A 71 10.39 -16.03 18.17
C GLY A 71 10.31 -17.21 19.14
N ILE A 72 11.43 -17.89 19.35
CA ILE A 72 11.55 -18.98 20.32
C ILE A 72 12.05 -18.45 21.66
N PHE A 73 11.30 -18.74 22.72
CA PHE A 73 11.61 -18.29 24.08
C PHE A 73 11.62 -19.46 25.08
N ALA A 74 12.38 -19.30 26.16
CA ALA A 74 12.40 -20.22 27.28
C ALA A 74 11.69 -19.60 28.47
N PHE A 75 10.82 -20.38 29.11
CA PHE A 75 10.11 -19.96 30.31
C PHE A 75 10.35 -20.95 31.45
N LYS A 76 10.51 -20.43 32.67
CA LYS A 76 10.64 -21.22 33.89
C LYS A 76 9.39 -21.11 34.76
N LYS A 77 8.79 -22.25 35.07
CA LYS A 77 7.74 -22.35 36.08
C LYS A 77 8.35 -22.22 37.48
N SER A 78 7.79 -21.33 38.28
CA SER A 78 8.19 -21.16 39.68
C SER A 78 7.77 -22.37 40.54
N ASP A 79 6.63 -22.98 40.22
CA ASP A 79 6.17 -24.24 40.79
C ASP A 79 5.85 -25.21 39.62
N PRO A 80 6.48 -26.41 39.54
CA PRO A 80 6.22 -27.38 38.48
C PRO A 80 4.77 -27.89 38.43
N THR A 81 4.02 -27.75 39.52
CA THR A 81 2.61 -28.15 39.65
C THR A 81 1.66 -27.00 39.35
N ASP A 82 2.15 -25.76 39.36
CA ASP A 82 1.38 -24.58 39.00
C ASP A 82 1.43 -24.37 37.47
N ILE A 83 0.26 -24.49 36.85
CA ILE A 83 0.08 -24.32 35.40
C ILE A 83 -0.29 -22.88 35.03
N THR A 84 -0.41 -21.97 36.00
CA THR A 84 -1.07 -20.67 35.78
C THR A 84 -0.16 -19.60 35.15
N TYR A 85 1.15 -19.61 35.39
CA TYR A 85 2.08 -18.69 34.73
C TYR A 85 3.53 -19.22 34.71
N SER A 86 4.37 -18.64 33.85
CA SER A 86 5.81 -18.95 33.77
C SER A 86 6.62 -17.68 33.51
N ASN A 87 7.81 -17.57 34.08
CA ASN A 87 8.68 -16.38 33.90
C ASN A 87 9.51 -16.54 32.63
N LEU A 88 9.59 -15.51 31.80
CA LEU A 88 10.51 -15.48 30.68
C LEU A 88 11.96 -15.52 31.20
N LEU A 89 12.79 -16.34 30.60
CA LEU A 89 14.21 -16.41 30.93
C LEU A 89 15.01 -15.53 29.97
N SER A 90 15.70 -14.53 30.52
CA SER A 90 16.73 -13.82 29.77
C SER A 90 17.96 -14.71 29.54
N SER A 91 18.83 -14.33 28.61
CA SER A 91 20.10 -15.03 28.40
C SER A 91 20.97 -15.11 29.66
N ASP A 92 20.93 -14.09 30.51
CA ASP A 92 21.64 -14.11 31.80
C ASP A 92 21.01 -15.11 32.78
N ASP A 93 19.69 -15.29 32.76
CA ASP A 93 19.01 -16.27 33.59
C ASP A 93 19.31 -17.69 33.12
N ILE A 94 19.31 -17.91 31.80
CA ILE A 94 19.71 -19.17 31.17
C ILE A 94 21.15 -19.55 31.56
N GLY A 95 22.06 -18.57 31.56
CA GLY A 95 23.46 -18.75 31.99
C GLY A 95 23.64 -19.05 33.49
N LYS A 96 22.60 -18.86 34.32
CA LYS A 96 22.63 -19.20 35.76
C LYS A 96 21.96 -20.54 36.08
N LEU A 97 21.28 -21.16 35.11
CA LEU A 97 20.59 -22.44 35.33
C LEU A 97 21.57 -23.56 35.68
N THR A 98 21.12 -24.46 36.52
CA THR A 98 21.75 -25.76 36.81
C THR A 98 20.87 -26.89 36.29
N SER A 99 21.40 -28.13 36.26
CA SER A 99 20.61 -29.30 35.85
C SER A 99 19.35 -29.52 36.71
N ASN A 100 19.37 -29.07 37.97
CA ASN A 100 18.20 -29.14 38.86
C ASN A 100 17.10 -28.16 38.47
N ASP A 101 17.43 -27.06 37.79
CA ASP A 101 16.46 -26.05 37.36
C ASP A 101 15.69 -26.48 36.11
N LEU A 102 16.30 -27.31 35.26
CA LEU A 102 15.72 -27.72 33.96
C LEU A 102 14.35 -28.38 34.11
N GLY A 103 14.08 -28.99 35.27
CA GLY A 103 12.82 -29.65 35.56
C GLY A 103 11.58 -28.74 35.54
N SER A 104 11.77 -27.41 35.53
CA SER A 104 10.69 -26.44 35.39
C SER A 104 10.84 -25.51 34.19
N VAL A 105 11.77 -25.80 33.26
CA VAL A 105 12.00 -25.00 32.05
C VAL A 105 11.29 -25.63 30.85
N TYR A 106 10.69 -24.78 30.01
CA TYR A 106 9.96 -25.15 28.80
C TYR A 106 10.22 -24.14 27.68
N LEU A 107 10.16 -24.59 26.44
CA LEU A 107 10.30 -23.74 25.26
C LEU A 107 8.95 -23.47 24.60
N TYR A 108 8.81 -22.27 24.05
CA TYR A 108 7.61 -21.84 23.34
C TYR A 108 8.00 -21.12 22.05
N ASP A 109 7.24 -21.41 20.99
CA ASP A 109 7.22 -20.62 19.76
C ASP A 109 6.12 -19.58 19.87
N CYS A 110 6.51 -18.31 19.83
CA CYS A 110 5.61 -17.18 19.98
C CYS A 110 5.44 -16.43 18.66
N VAL A 111 4.21 -16.09 18.33
CA VAL A 111 3.83 -15.27 17.18
C VAL A 111 2.90 -14.16 17.66
N ASN A 112 3.33 -12.91 17.52
CA ASN A 112 2.63 -11.72 18.01
C ASN A 112 2.17 -11.84 19.48
N GLY A 113 3.04 -12.39 20.34
CA GLY A 113 2.77 -12.57 21.77
C GLY A 113 1.93 -13.80 22.12
N VAL A 114 1.41 -14.54 21.14
CA VAL A 114 0.71 -15.82 21.36
C VAL A 114 1.70 -16.96 21.21
N CYS A 115 1.84 -17.77 22.25
CA CYS A 115 2.91 -18.75 22.42
C CYS A 115 2.37 -20.17 22.50
N ILE A 116 2.93 -21.05 21.68
CA ILE A 116 2.63 -22.48 21.65
C ILE A 116 3.87 -23.24 22.12
N ARG A 117 3.69 -24.20 23.03
CA ARG A 117 4.79 -25.02 23.54
C ARG A 117 5.44 -25.79 22.39
N THR A 118 6.77 -25.82 22.38
CA THR A 118 7.53 -26.40 21.28
C THR A 118 8.72 -27.23 21.78
N PRO A 119 9.14 -28.31 21.08
CA PRO A 119 10.36 -29.00 21.41
C PRO A 119 11.59 -28.22 20.93
N GLY A 120 12.75 -28.52 21.48
CA GLY A 120 13.99 -27.88 21.09
C GLY A 120 15.13 -28.11 22.06
N PHE A 121 16.10 -27.20 22.04
CA PHE A 121 17.35 -27.32 22.75
C PHE A 121 17.75 -25.99 23.37
N ILE A 122 18.40 -26.06 24.53
CA ILE A 122 18.89 -24.89 25.25
C ILE A 122 20.33 -25.10 25.68
N LYS A 123 21.16 -24.08 25.45
CA LYS A 123 22.51 -23.95 25.99
C LYS A 123 22.42 -23.19 27.31
N TYR A 124 22.77 -23.82 28.42
CA TYR A 124 22.55 -23.28 29.77
C TYR A 124 23.79 -23.36 30.67
N GLY A 125 23.74 -22.63 31.78
CA GLY A 125 24.74 -22.66 32.85
C GLY A 125 26.00 -21.84 32.57
N SER A 126 26.75 -21.56 33.64
CA SER A 126 27.96 -20.71 33.60
C SER A 126 29.13 -21.43 32.92
N THR A 127 29.13 -22.75 32.99
CA THR A 127 29.88 -23.63 32.08
C THR A 127 28.86 -24.20 31.11
N ALA A 128 28.98 -23.84 29.83
CA ALA A 128 27.97 -24.15 28.82
C ALA A 128 27.69 -25.66 28.76
N ALA A 129 26.44 -26.02 28.99
CA ALA A 129 25.89 -27.37 28.86
C ALA A 129 24.66 -27.34 27.95
N LEU A 130 24.25 -28.49 27.44
CA LEU A 130 23.07 -28.64 26.58
C LEU A 130 21.94 -29.34 27.32
N ALA A 131 20.72 -28.93 27.02
CA ALA A 131 19.52 -29.66 27.39
C ALA A 131 18.56 -29.75 26.21
N GLU A 132 17.82 -30.85 26.14
CA GLU A 132 16.73 -31.08 25.21
C GLU A 132 15.40 -30.89 25.94
N CYS A 133 14.46 -30.22 25.29
CA CYS A 133 13.12 -29.94 25.78
C CYS A 133 12.11 -30.57 24.82
N THR A 134 11.04 -31.17 25.35
CA THR A 134 9.98 -31.78 24.53
C THR A 134 8.60 -31.22 24.88
N ASN A 135 7.60 -31.51 24.03
CA ASN A 135 6.22 -31.08 24.26
C ASN A 135 5.58 -31.76 25.47
N GLU A 136 6.00 -32.97 25.82
CA GLU A 136 5.42 -33.75 26.92
C GLU A 136 6.29 -33.69 28.17
N LYS A 137 7.62 -33.63 28.01
CA LYS A 137 8.58 -33.64 29.12
C LYS A 137 9.26 -32.28 29.30
N LYS A 138 9.61 -32.02 30.54
CA LYS A 138 10.55 -30.98 30.99
C LYS A 138 11.89 -31.08 30.25
N CYS A 139 12.68 -30.01 30.29
CA CYS A 139 14.03 -30.04 29.74
C CYS A 139 14.92 -31.00 30.55
N GLU A 140 15.77 -31.76 29.86
CA GLU A 140 16.71 -32.71 30.45
C GLU A 140 18.09 -32.54 29.82
N THR A 141 19.15 -32.74 30.60
CA THR A 141 20.53 -32.58 30.12
C THR A 141 20.81 -33.54 28.95
N LEU A 142 21.45 -33.01 27.91
CA LEU A 142 21.82 -33.70 26.69
C LEU A 142 23.34 -33.63 26.50
N GLU A 143 23.93 -34.69 25.96
CA GLU A 143 25.34 -34.69 25.57
C GLU A 143 25.53 -34.05 24.18
N SER A 144 26.62 -33.30 24.03
CA SER A 144 27.01 -32.70 22.74
C SER A 144 27.43 -33.77 21.74
N VAL A 145 26.92 -33.67 20.51
CA VAL A 145 27.24 -34.59 19.41
C VAL A 145 28.15 -33.90 18.40
N ASP A 146 29.25 -34.55 18.01
CA ASP A 146 30.14 -34.06 16.94
C ASP A 146 29.56 -34.44 15.57
N CYS A 147 29.28 -33.45 14.70
CA CYS A 147 28.64 -33.70 13.40
C CYS A 147 29.64 -34.39 12.45
N LYS A 148 29.52 -35.71 12.33
CA LYS A 148 30.34 -36.56 11.45
C LYS A 148 29.48 -37.54 10.66
N GLU A 149 30.09 -38.19 9.67
CA GLU A 149 29.48 -39.27 8.88
C GLU A 149 28.78 -40.29 9.79
N GLY A 150 27.48 -40.49 9.58
CA GLY A 150 26.62 -41.34 10.42
C GLY A 150 25.91 -40.65 11.60
N THR A 151 26.08 -39.33 11.78
CA THR A 151 25.30 -38.53 12.75
C THR A 151 23.91 -38.24 12.19
N ALA A 152 22.88 -38.41 13.00
CA ALA A 152 21.51 -38.10 12.58
C ALA A 152 21.30 -36.58 12.43
N ASN A 153 20.67 -36.15 11.33
CA ASN A 153 20.17 -34.78 11.18
C ASN A 153 19.27 -34.42 12.37
N GLY A 154 19.44 -33.19 12.89
CA GLY A 154 18.70 -32.70 14.06
C GLY A 154 19.41 -32.93 15.39
N SER A 155 20.56 -33.62 15.39
CA SER A 155 21.44 -33.68 16.56
C SER A 155 22.05 -32.31 16.86
N ILE A 156 22.38 -32.03 18.13
CA ILE A 156 22.99 -30.76 18.55
C ILE A 156 24.46 -30.91 18.87
N ASN A 157 25.23 -29.97 18.36
CA ASN A 157 26.62 -29.77 18.68
C ASN A 157 26.81 -28.50 19.50
N LEU A 158 27.57 -28.61 20.58
CA LEU A 158 28.14 -27.48 21.32
C LEU A 158 29.64 -27.47 21.11
N THR A 159 30.13 -26.55 20.28
CA THR A 159 31.57 -26.32 20.06
C THR A 159 31.95 -24.98 20.67
N GLY A 160 32.74 -25.03 21.76
CA GLY A 160 33.08 -23.84 22.53
C GLY A 160 31.83 -23.25 23.19
N THR A 161 31.39 -22.07 22.74
CA THR A 161 30.21 -21.37 23.27
C THR A 161 29.03 -21.33 22.29
N GLU A 162 29.17 -21.90 21.10
CA GLU A 162 28.12 -21.87 20.07
C GLU A 162 27.37 -23.20 20.01
N MET A 163 26.04 -23.12 20.05
CA MET A 163 25.14 -24.25 19.84
C MET A 163 24.69 -24.24 18.37
N LYS A 164 24.86 -25.36 17.67
CA LYS A 164 24.49 -25.51 16.25
C LYS A 164 23.81 -26.86 16.01
N LEU A 165 22.93 -26.89 15.02
CA LEU A 165 22.29 -28.11 14.52
C LEU A 165 23.21 -28.85 13.54
N CYS A 166 23.24 -30.18 13.63
CA CYS A 166 23.78 -31.02 12.57
C CYS A 166 22.77 -31.10 11.41
N VAL A 167 23.16 -30.60 10.23
CA VAL A 167 22.40 -30.66 8.98
C VAL A 167 23.29 -31.30 7.91
N SER A 168 22.84 -32.41 7.34
CA SER A 168 23.55 -33.19 6.31
C SER A 168 25.02 -33.43 6.68
N GLU A 169 25.25 -33.88 7.92
CA GLU A 169 26.58 -34.20 8.48
C GLU A 169 27.53 -32.99 8.64
N SER A 170 26.98 -31.77 8.61
CA SER A 170 27.69 -30.50 8.82
C SER A 170 27.02 -29.65 9.90
N LEU A 171 27.75 -28.69 10.47
CA LEU A 171 27.16 -27.70 11.38
C LEU A 171 26.40 -26.65 10.56
N SER A 172 25.15 -26.41 10.92
CA SER A 172 24.39 -25.32 10.31
C SER A 172 24.95 -23.95 10.70
N GLU A 173 25.01 -23.05 9.70
CA GLU A 173 25.25 -21.62 9.89
C GLU A 173 23.96 -20.79 9.79
N SER A 174 22.83 -21.42 9.44
CA SER A 174 21.54 -20.76 9.24
C SER A 174 20.77 -20.64 10.55
N THR A 175 20.09 -19.51 10.73
CA THR A 175 19.12 -19.28 11.81
C THR A 175 17.93 -20.23 11.70
N TYR A 176 17.47 -20.51 10.47
CA TYR A 176 16.36 -21.42 10.19
C TYR A 176 16.83 -22.69 9.51
N ASN A 177 16.39 -23.85 10.00
CA ASN A 177 16.85 -25.16 9.54
C ASN A 177 15.69 -26.13 9.33
N SER A 178 15.47 -26.53 8.08
CA SER A 178 14.48 -27.55 7.74
C SER A 178 15.10 -28.94 7.85
N ILE A 179 14.59 -29.76 8.77
CA ILE A 179 15.05 -31.14 9.00
C ILE A 179 13.83 -32.06 9.03
N GLY A 180 13.73 -32.94 8.03
CA GLY A 180 12.53 -33.77 7.86
C GLY A 180 11.30 -32.87 7.66
N THR A 181 10.30 -33.03 8.53
CA THR A 181 9.06 -32.23 8.57
C THR A 181 9.10 -31.15 9.67
N THR A 182 10.27 -30.79 10.19
CA THR A 182 10.39 -29.79 11.26
C THR A 182 11.25 -28.62 10.79
N MET A 183 10.78 -27.41 11.01
CA MET A 183 11.58 -26.20 10.88
C MET A 183 12.10 -25.80 12.26
N TYR A 184 13.40 -25.66 12.41
CA TYR A 184 14.01 -25.16 13.64
C TYR A 184 14.45 -23.71 13.47
N GLU A 185 14.26 -22.90 14.51
CA GLU A 185 14.72 -21.52 14.62
C GLU A 185 15.72 -21.40 15.77
N THR A 186 16.86 -20.79 15.48
CA THR A 186 17.82 -20.34 16.49
C THR A 186 17.39 -18.96 16.99
N ASN A 187 17.23 -18.79 18.29
CA ASN A 187 16.85 -17.50 18.84
C ASN A 187 17.98 -16.45 18.65
N SER A 188 17.65 -15.18 18.78
CA SER A 188 18.58 -14.05 18.60
C SER A 188 19.86 -14.17 19.43
N ASP A 189 19.75 -14.65 20.66
CA ASP A 189 20.88 -14.83 21.59
C ASP A 189 21.69 -16.11 21.35
N LYS A 190 21.27 -16.97 20.40
CA LYS A 190 21.92 -18.24 20.04
C LYS A 190 22.11 -19.18 21.23
N ASN A 191 21.19 -19.11 22.17
CA ASN A 191 21.13 -19.95 23.37
C ASN A 191 20.00 -20.97 23.30
N ILE A 192 19.05 -20.79 22.38
CA ILE A 192 17.89 -21.66 22.18
C ILE A 192 17.76 -22.00 20.70
N ILE A 193 17.47 -23.26 20.41
CA ILE A 193 17.03 -23.74 19.10
C ILE A 193 15.69 -24.43 19.31
N GLY A 194 14.60 -23.88 18.80
CA GLY A 194 13.26 -24.46 18.95
C GLY A 194 12.62 -24.82 17.63
N ALA A 195 11.71 -25.78 17.63
CA ALA A 195 10.89 -26.05 16.46
C ALA A 195 9.85 -24.92 16.27
N LYS A 196 9.60 -24.54 15.02
CA LYS A 196 8.48 -23.66 14.67
C LYS A 196 7.20 -24.46 14.67
N GLN A 197 6.18 -23.91 15.30
CA GLN A 197 4.82 -24.45 15.32
C GLN A 197 4.03 -23.98 14.11
N THR A 198 4.24 -22.73 13.70
CA THR A 198 3.54 -22.15 12.54
C THR A 198 4.47 -21.27 11.71
N GLY A 199 4.15 -21.10 10.43
CA GLY A 199 4.75 -20.05 9.61
C GLY A 199 5.07 -20.49 8.19
N ASN A 200 5.43 -19.52 7.35
CA ASN A 200 5.87 -19.76 5.98
C ASN A 200 7.33 -19.34 5.83
N PHE A 201 8.13 -20.21 5.22
CA PHE A 201 9.57 -20.03 5.05
C PHE A 201 9.98 -20.33 3.62
N LEU A 202 11.03 -19.67 3.15
CA LEU A 202 11.67 -20.00 1.88
C LEU A 202 12.90 -20.87 2.14
N SER A 203 12.95 -22.06 1.53
CA SER A 203 14.13 -22.92 1.53
C SER A 203 14.63 -23.11 0.10
N GLY A 204 15.71 -22.43 -0.26
CA GLY A 204 16.12 -22.31 -1.66
C GLY A 204 15.07 -21.55 -2.46
N SER A 205 14.43 -22.20 -3.44
CA SER A 205 13.29 -21.65 -4.20
C SER A 205 11.94 -22.24 -3.77
N LYS A 206 11.91 -23.05 -2.70
CA LYS A 206 10.76 -23.85 -2.31
C LYS A 206 10.05 -23.26 -1.10
N LEU A 207 8.72 -23.15 -1.18
CA LEU A 207 7.90 -22.76 -0.04
C LEU A 207 7.80 -23.92 0.96
N ILE A 208 8.07 -23.62 2.23
CA ILE A 208 7.84 -24.50 3.36
C ILE A 208 6.76 -23.85 4.24
N VAL A 209 5.66 -24.56 4.46
CA VAL A 209 4.54 -24.13 5.31
C VAL A 209 4.51 -25.05 6.53
N CYS A 210 4.58 -24.46 7.71
CA CYS A 210 4.48 -25.14 8.99
C CYS A 210 3.12 -24.88 9.62
N GLU A 211 2.43 -25.95 10.00
CA GLU A 211 1.18 -25.93 10.76
C GLU A 211 1.28 -26.96 11.88
N ASP A 212 0.97 -26.57 13.12
CA ASP A 212 1.05 -27.41 14.32
C ASP A 212 2.37 -28.20 14.47
N GLY A 213 3.48 -27.58 14.07
CA GLY A 213 4.83 -28.15 14.14
C GLY A 213 5.21 -29.08 12.98
N GLU A 214 4.27 -29.40 12.09
CA GLU A 214 4.53 -30.15 10.88
C GLU A 214 4.72 -29.21 9.69
N CYS A 215 5.93 -29.23 9.14
CA CYS A 215 6.34 -28.44 8.00
C CYS A 215 6.31 -29.29 6.73
N THR A 216 5.53 -28.84 5.77
CA THR A 216 5.40 -29.47 4.46
C THR A 216 5.66 -28.47 3.36
N SER A 217 5.79 -28.96 2.13
CA SER A 217 5.74 -28.09 0.97
C SER A 217 4.48 -28.42 0.19
N PRO A 218 3.56 -27.46 0.06
CA PRO A 218 2.29 -27.71 -0.60
C PRO A 218 2.52 -28.03 -2.08
N ASP A 219 1.69 -28.88 -2.68
CA ASP A 219 1.83 -29.24 -4.10
C ASP A 219 1.45 -28.08 -5.05
N SER A 220 0.68 -27.11 -4.55
CA SER A 220 0.24 -25.92 -5.28
C SER A 220 0.34 -24.71 -4.38
N ALA A 221 1.28 -23.82 -4.65
CA ALA A 221 1.56 -22.67 -3.78
C ALA A 221 1.51 -21.32 -4.50
N ALA A 222 0.81 -21.16 -5.62
CA ALA A 222 0.84 -19.89 -6.34
C ALA A 222 0.29 -18.70 -5.52
N GLY A 223 0.89 -17.52 -5.68
CA GLY A 223 0.54 -16.26 -5.01
C GLY A 223 1.48 -15.90 -3.87
N TYR A 224 0.96 -15.23 -2.82
CA TYR A 224 1.78 -14.62 -1.77
C TYR A 224 1.52 -15.19 -0.37
N TYR A 225 2.60 -15.31 0.41
CA TYR A 225 2.59 -15.82 1.78
C TYR A 225 3.33 -14.85 2.70
N LEU A 226 2.87 -14.74 3.96
CA LEU A 226 3.54 -13.94 4.97
C LEU A 226 4.82 -14.66 5.40
N ASN A 227 5.98 -14.03 5.17
CA ASN A 227 7.25 -14.59 5.60
C ASN A 227 7.32 -14.64 7.12
N SER A 228 7.83 -15.74 7.66
CA SER A 228 8.02 -15.95 9.10
C SER A 228 9.48 -15.88 9.54
N ASN A 229 10.43 -15.68 8.61
CA ASN A 229 11.83 -15.47 8.94
C ASN A 229 12.08 -14.03 9.42
N TYR A 230 12.37 -13.84 10.72
CA TYR A 230 12.50 -12.52 11.33
C TYR A 230 13.65 -11.68 10.73
N GLU A 231 14.75 -12.32 10.33
CA GLU A 231 15.93 -11.64 9.77
C GLU A 231 15.58 -11.03 8.41
N GLU A 232 14.90 -11.81 7.58
CA GLU A 232 14.43 -11.39 6.25
C GLU A 232 13.34 -10.31 6.36
N ILE A 233 12.40 -10.45 7.30
CA ILE A 233 11.37 -9.45 7.58
C ILE A 233 12.01 -8.12 7.99
N THR A 234 13.04 -8.16 8.85
CA THR A 234 13.80 -6.97 9.28
C THR A 234 14.55 -6.33 8.12
N ALA A 235 15.00 -7.12 7.16
CA ALA A 235 15.58 -6.66 5.90
C ALA A 235 14.54 -6.17 4.86
N GLY A 236 13.25 -6.11 5.21
CA GLY A 236 12.16 -5.64 4.36
C GLY A 236 11.46 -6.74 3.54
N LYS A 237 12.00 -7.96 3.52
CA LYS A 237 11.47 -9.11 2.77
C LYS A 237 10.33 -9.80 3.51
N LYS A 238 9.19 -9.09 3.57
CA LYS A 238 8.03 -9.46 4.37
C LYS A 238 7.14 -10.54 3.74
N LEU A 239 7.19 -10.72 2.42
CA LEU A 239 6.39 -11.72 1.72
C LEU A 239 7.26 -12.71 0.94
N ILE A 240 6.71 -13.91 0.76
CA ILE A 240 7.19 -14.92 -0.18
C ILE A 240 6.23 -14.92 -1.37
N SER A 241 6.75 -14.65 -2.57
CA SER A 241 6.01 -14.69 -3.84
C SER A 241 6.29 -16.02 -4.53
N CYS A 242 5.25 -16.72 -4.96
CA CYS A 242 5.36 -18.04 -5.57
C CYS A 242 4.58 -18.11 -6.89
N THR A 243 5.21 -18.62 -7.94
CA THR A 243 4.49 -19.02 -9.17
C THR A 243 3.94 -20.44 -9.05
N ASP A 244 4.70 -21.30 -8.37
CA ASP A 244 4.30 -22.60 -7.84
C ASP A 244 5.15 -22.91 -6.60
N ALA A 245 4.95 -24.08 -5.98
CA ALA A 245 5.59 -24.46 -4.73
C ALA A 245 7.12 -24.53 -4.75
N ASN A 246 7.73 -24.71 -5.93
CA ASN A 246 9.17 -24.84 -6.11
C ASN A 246 9.80 -23.60 -6.77
N ASN A 247 8.99 -22.62 -7.12
CA ASN A 247 9.40 -21.39 -7.79
C ASN A 247 8.89 -20.19 -6.99
N CYS A 248 9.54 -19.99 -5.85
CA CYS A 248 9.26 -18.92 -4.90
C CYS A 248 10.48 -18.02 -4.66
N GLU A 249 10.22 -16.78 -4.29
CA GLU A 249 11.22 -15.77 -3.97
C GLU A 249 10.75 -14.83 -2.86
N LEU A 250 11.71 -14.21 -2.18
CA LEU A 250 11.47 -13.20 -1.14
C LEU A 250 11.32 -11.83 -1.77
N ILE A 251 10.25 -11.11 -1.39
CA ILE A 251 9.97 -9.80 -1.96
C ILE A 251 9.77 -8.73 -0.87
N GLU A 252 10.14 -7.50 -1.22
CA GLU A 252 9.70 -6.29 -0.53
C GLU A 252 8.33 -5.90 -1.10
N PRO A 253 7.24 -6.01 -0.33
CA PRO A 253 5.91 -5.73 -0.84
C PRO A 253 5.66 -4.23 -0.94
N LYS A 254 4.89 -3.85 -1.96
CA LYS A 254 4.17 -2.57 -1.98
C LYS A 254 3.04 -2.57 -0.96
N ASN A 255 2.56 -1.40 -0.60
CA ASN A 255 1.32 -1.26 0.16
C ASN A 255 0.13 -1.83 -0.64
N GLY A 256 -0.76 -2.58 0.00
CA GLY A 256 -1.90 -3.21 -0.66
C GLY A 256 -2.33 -4.55 -0.05
N TYR A 257 -3.16 -5.28 -0.79
CA TYR A 257 -3.59 -6.62 -0.43
C TYR A 257 -2.90 -7.66 -1.30
N TYR A 258 -2.57 -8.80 -0.69
CA TYR A 258 -1.94 -9.94 -1.34
C TYR A 258 -2.70 -11.20 -0.99
N ILE A 259 -2.84 -12.07 -1.98
CA ILE A 259 -3.62 -13.30 -1.88
C ILE A 259 -2.82 -14.47 -2.47
N ASN A 260 -3.24 -15.68 -2.15
CA ASN A 260 -2.66 -16.89 -2.71
C ASN A 260 -3.76 -17.77 -3.29
N LYS A 261 -3.37 -18.78 -4.05
CA LYS A 261 -4.30 -19.66 -4.76
C LYS A 261 -5.24 -20.40 -3.79
N ASP A 262 -4.75 -20.75 -2.61
CA ASP A 262 -5.56 -21.35 -1.54
C ASP A 262 -6.58 -20.36 -0.95
N SER A 263 -6.39 -19.06 -1.17
CA SER A 263 -7.30 -18.03 -0.69
C SER A 263 -8.57 -17.86 -1.53
N THR A 264 -8.72 -18.55 -2.67
CA THR A 264 -9.97 -18.51 -3.45
C THR A 264 -11.20 -18.97 -2.66
N ASN A 265 -10.98 -19.70 -1.55
CA ASN A 265 -12.00 -20.03 -0.54
C ASN A 265 -11.71 -19.43 0.86
N SER A 266 -10.63 -18.67 1.02
CA SER A 266 -10.32 -17.98 2.28
C SER A 266 -10.99 -16.61 2.29
N LYS A 267 -11.68 -16.31 3.39
CA LYS A 267 -12.27 -14.98 3.64
C LYS A 267 -11.22 -13.95 4.06
N ARG A 268 -9.93 -14.28 3.96
CA ARG A 268 -8.80 -13.47 4.42
C ARG A 268 -7.79 -13.29 3.29
N ALA A 269 -7.06 -12.20 3.40
CA ALA A 269 -5.89 -11.85 2.59
C ALA A 269 -4.74 -11.40 3.51
N ILE A 270 -3.57 -11.16 2.94
CA ILE A 270 -2.46 -10.46 3.59
C ILE A 270 -2.58 -8.98 3.27
N LEU A 271 -2.61 -8.13 4.29
CA LEU A 271 -2.58 -6.68 4.17
C LEU A 271 -1.17 -6.19 4.48
N CYS A 272 -0.56 -5.49 3.53
CA CYS A 272 0.66 -4.73 3.75
C CYS A 272 0.37 -3.24 3.68
N ASP A 273 0.80 -2.49 4.68
CA ASP A 273 0.76 -1.03 4.69
C ASP A 273 2.03 -0.47 5.36
N LYS A 274 2.08 0.84 5.60
CA LYS A 274 3.24 1.48 6.24
C LYS A 274 3.63 0.87 7.60
N ASN A 275 2.71 0.20 8.29
CA ASN A 275 2.94 -0.40 9.61
C ASN A 275 3.47 -1.83 9.52
N GLY A 276 3.47 -2.47 8.34
CA GLY A 276 3.92 -3.85 8.17
C GLY A 276 2.98 -4.68 7.32
N CYS A 277 3.20 -5.99 7.32
CA CYS A 277 2.33 -6.97 6.68
C CYS A 277 1.71 -7.87 7.75
N SER A 278 0.41 -8.16 7.60
CA SER A 278 -0.32 -9.02 8.53
C SER A 278 -1.49 -9.70 7.82
N GLU A 279 -1.96 -10.81 8.37
CA GLU A 279 -3.24 -11.38 7.92
C GLU A 279 -4.40 -10.45 8.29
N THR A 280 -5.34 -10.32 7.37
CA THR A 280 -6.60 -9.61 7.60
C THR A 280 -7.57 -10.46 8.44
N GLY A 281 -8.52 -9.78 9.09
CA GLY A 281 -9.72 -10.43 9.61
C GLY A 281 -10.65 -10.94 8.48
N ASP A 282 -11.85 -11.39 8.86
CA ASP A 282 -12.87 -11.80 7.88
C ASP A 282 -13.27 -10.60 7.00
N LEU A 283 -13.01 -10.71 5.70
CA LEU A 283 -13.32 -9.71 4.68
C LEU A 283 -14.74 -9.84 4.12
N THR A 284 -15.61 -10.67 4.70
CA THR A 284 -16.99 -10.86 4.20
C THR A 284 -17.77 -9.55 4.26
N LYS A 285 -18.26 -9.11 3.10
CA LYS A 285 -19.10 -7.90 2.96
C LYS A 285 -20.30 -8.18 2.06
N GLU A 286 -21.43 -7.54 2.36
CA GLU A 286 -22.62 -7.60 1.52
C GLU A 286 -22.45 -6.80 0.22
N ASN A 287 -21.72 -5.70 0.26
CA ASN A 287 -21.50 -4.78 -0.86
C ASN A 287 -20.24 -3.92 -0.63
N CYS A 288 -19.97 -3.00 -1.56
CA CYS A 288 -18.79 -2.12 -1.55
C CYS A 288 -18.99 -0.77 -0.85
N ASN A 289 -20.17 -0.46 -0.31
CA ASN A 289 -20.51 0.91 0.11
C ASN A 289 -19.60 1.47 1.22
N SER A 290 -19.10 0.62 2.12
CA SER A 290 -18.18 1.00 3.21
C SER A 290 -16.72 0.70 2.91
N ASP A 291 -16.46 0.00 1.80
CA ASP A 291 -15.18 -0.61 1.48
C ASP A 291 -14.75 -0.24 0.05
N ALA A 292 -15.15 0.96 -0.40
CA ALA A 292 -14.77 1.51 -1.68
C ALA A 292 -13.26 1.49 -1.87
N ASN A 293 -12.82 1.03 -3.04
CA ASN A 293 -11.42 0.92 -3.43
C ASN A 293 -10.64 -0.06 -2.52
N LYS A 294 -11.28 -1.13 -2.03
CA LYS A 294 -10.64 -2.16 -1.18
C LYS A 294 -10.99 -3.58 -1.64
N LEU A 295 -10.27 -4.56 -1.09
CA LEU A 295 -10.56 -5.99 -1.26
C LEU A 295 -11.68 -6.42 -0.30
N VAL A 296 -12.63 -7.21 -0.79
CA VAL A 296 -13.73 -7.79 -0.02
C VAL A 296 -13.95 -9.25 -0.40
N TYR A 297 -14.54 -10.03 0.49
CA TYR A 297 -15.05 -11.36 0.20
C TYR A 297 -16.57 -11.30 -0.02
N SER A 298 -17.04 -11.65 -1.22
CA SER A 298 -18.46 -11.58 -1.57
C SER A 298 -18.83 -12.65 -2.60
N ASN A 299 -20.01 -13.26 -2.45
CA ASN A 299 -20.50 -14.33 -3.33
C ASN A 299 -19.50 -15.49 -3.52
N GLY A 300 -18.82 -15.88 -2.43
CA GLY A 300 -17.95 -17.05 -2.41
C GLY A 300 -16.53 -16.82 -2.93
N ALA A 301 -16.13 -15.59 -3.25
CA ALA A 301 -14.79 -15.28 -3.73
C ALA A 301 -14.30 -13.91 -3.25
N LEU A 302 -12.99 -13.70 -3.27
CA LEU A 302 -12.37 -12.38 -3.10
C LEU A 302 -12.61 -11.52 -4.34
N LYS A 303 -12.88 -10.24 -4.12
CA LYS A 303 -13.30 -9.25 -5.11
C LYS A 303 -12.73 -7.89 -4.78
N TYR A 304 -12.58 -7.05 -5.79
CA TYR A 304 -12.19 -5.65 -5.63
C TYR A 304 -13.42 -4.74 -5.71
N CYS A 305 -13.49 -3.76 -4.84
CA CYS A 305 -14.49 -2.71 -4.91
C CYS A 305 -13.94 -1.52 -5.68
N ASP A 306 -14.40 -1.30 -6.91
CA ASP A 306 -14.15 -0.10 -7.71
C ASP A 306 -15.24 0.92 -7.36
N ASP A 307 -14.92 1.84 -6.44
CA ASP A 307 -15.91 2.59 -5.67
C ASP A 307 -17.01 1.69 -5.11
N ASN A 308 -18.25 1.83 -5.57
CA ASN A 308 -19.40 1.01 -5.14
C ASN A 308 -19.63 -0.24 -6.01
N ASN A 309 -18.82 -0.43 -7.05
CA ASN A 309 -18.97 -1.51 -8.01
C ASN A 309 -18.08 -2.70 -7.65
N VAL A 310 -18.68 -3.88 -7.59
CA VAL A 310 -17.95 -5.12 -7.31
C VAL A 310 -17.29 -5.64 -8.60
N LYS A 311 -15.96 -5.75 -8.61
CA LYS A 311 -15.15 -6.30 -9.69
C LYS A 311 -14.55 -7.64 -9.27
N ASN A 312 -14.46 -8.59 -10.20
CA ASN A 312 -13.80 -9.86 -9.93
C ASN A 312 -12.28 -9.68 -9.98
N ILE A 313 -11.58 -10.41 -9.11
CA ILE A 313 -10.13 -10.59 -9.27
C ILE A 313 -9.87 -11.41 -10.55
N PRO A 314 -8.88 -11.02 -11.38
CA PRO A 314 -8.51 -11.79 -12.56
C PRO A 314 -8.22 -13.26 -12.25
N GLY A 315 -8.66 -14.16 -13.13
CA GLY A 315 -8.48 -15.60 -12.96
C GLY A 315 -7.12 -16.13 -13.44
N ASP A 316 -6.30 -15.29 -14.06
CA ASP A 316 -5.02 -15.65 -14.67
C ASP A 316 -3.98 -14.53 -14.48
N SER A 317 -2.70 -14.91 -14.45
CA SER A 317 -1.59 -14.00 -14.16
C SER A 317 -1.22 -13.05 -15.30
N SER A 318 -1.82 -13.20 -16.49
CA SER A 318 -1.57 -12.31 -17.64
C SER A 318 -2.53 -11.12 -17.70
N THR A 319 -3.66 -11.22 -17.00
CA THR A 319 -4.67 -10.17 -16.91
C THR A 319 -4.37 -9.24 -15.74
N VAL A 320 -4.22 -7.95 -16.04
CA VAL A 320 -4.00 -6.88 -15.06
C VAL A 320 -5.01 -5.77 -15.32
N ASN A 321 -5.85 -5.49 -14.34
CA ASN A 321 -6.81 -4.39 -14.39
C ASN A 321 -6.27 -3.18 -13.64
N LEU A 322 -6.55 -1.99 -14.14
CA LEU A 322 -6.18 -0.69 -13.60
C LEU A 322 -7.44 0.14 -13.32
N TYR A 323 -7.65 0.51 -12.07
CA TYR A 323 -8.81 1.29 -11.63
C TYR A 323 -8.38 2.68 -11.15
N GLU A 324 -9.05 3.71 -11.66
CA GLU A 324 -8.85 5.08 -11.21
C GLU A 324 -9.55 5.31 -9.87
N VAL A 325 -8.82 5.83 -8.89
CA VAL A 325 -9.37 6.22 -7.59
C VAL A 325 -9.28 7.73 -7.44
N ASN A 326 -10.42 8.35 -7.14
CA ASN A 326 -10.56 9.79 -6.98
C ASN A 326 -10.50 10.23 -5.51
N GLY A 327 -10.15 11.50 -5.30
CA GLY A 327 -10.23 12.13 -3.99
C GLY A 327 -9.17 11.65 -3.00
N VAL A 328 -7.99 11.26 -3.49
CA VAL A 328 -6.91 10.76 -2.63
C VAL A 328 -6.13 11.89 -1.98
N LYS A 329 -5.27 11.54 -1.02
CA LYS A 329 -4.26 12.45 -0.49
C LYS A 329 -3.23 12.78 -1.56
N LYS A 330 -2.65 13.98 -1.48
CA LYS A 330 -1.59 14.42 -2.38
C LYS A 330 -0.26 13.70 -2.12
N SER A 331 0.06 13.46 -0.85
CA SER A 331 1.27 12.78 -0.36
C SER A 331 0.93 11.93 0.86
N ASP A 332 1.90 11.13 1.30
CA ASP A 332 1.76 10.22 2.45
C ASP A 332 0.58 9.23 2.28
N ILE A 333 0.33 8.80 1.04
CA ILE A 333 -0.70 7.81 0.72
C ILE A 333 -0.31 6.47 1.37
N ASN A 334 -1.20 5.96 2.23
CA ASN A 334 -1.07 4.64 2.83
C ASN A 334 -2.25 3.77 2.40
N TYR A 335 -2.25 3.33 1.15
CA TYR A 335 -3.27 2.40 0.67
C TYR A 335 -3.14 1.05 1.39
N PRO A 336 -4.23 0.37 1.79
CA PRO A 336 -5.65 0.73 1.72
C PRO A 336 -6.20 1.36 3.01
N THR A 337 -5.37 1.65 4.01
CA THR A 337 -5.83 2.03 5.35
C THR A 337 -6.03 3.53 5.56
N ASP A 338 -5.27 4.37 4.86
CA ASP A 338 -5.28 5.83 5.02
C ASP A 338 -4.81 6.57 3.74
N PHE A 339 -5.64 6.52 2.69
CA PHE A 339 -5.31 7.05 1.35
C PHE A 339 -6.30 8.08 0.79
N ILE A 340 -7.56 8.07 1.26
CA ILE A 340 -8.59 9.01 0.83
C ILE A 340 -8.44 10.34 1.57
N ALA A 341 -8.58 11.45 0.85
CA ALA A 341 -8.68 12.80 1.40
C ALA A 341 -10.14 13.28 1.44
N ASN A 342 -10.37 14.46 2.04
CA ASN A 342 -11.67 15.10 2.04
C ASN A 342 -12.18 15.26 0.58
N PRO A 343 -13.49 15.12 0.27
CA PRO A 343 -14.03 14.91 -1.09
C PRO A 343 -13.94 16.13 -2.02
N SER A 344 -13.15 17.14 -1.65
CA SER A 344 -12.89 18.34 -2.44
C SER A 344 -11.57 18.28 -3.23
N THR A 345 -10.76 17.23 -3.05
CA THR A 345 -9.49 17.10 -3.80
C THR A 345 -9.74 16.53 -5.20
N THR A 346 -8.98 17.04 -6.18
CA THR A 346 -8.94 16.50 -7.55
C THR A 346 -7.80 15.49 -7.73
N GLU A 347 -7.13 15.14 -6.65
CA GLU A 347 -5.99 14.22 -6.64
C GLU A 347 -6.48 12.80 -6.90
N LYS A 348 -5.70 12.05 -7.67
CA LYS A 348 -6.05 10.70 -8.12
C LYS A 348 -4.94 9.72 -7.82
N MET A 349 -5.26 8.44 -7.71
CA MET A 349 -4.30 7.35 -7.80
C MET A 349 -4.83 6.26 -8.73
N VAL A 350 -3.98 5.32 -9.14
CA VAL A 350 -4.38 4.16 -9.92
C VAL A 350 -4.10 2.90 -9.10
N ILE A 351 -5.08 2.01 -9.02
CA ILE A 351 -4.95 0.70 -8.35
C ILE A 351 -4.82 -0.39 -9.40
N GLN A 352 -3.74 -1.17 -9.31
CA GLN A 352 -3.54 -2.40 -10.02
C GLN A 352 -4.23 -3.55 -9.30
N VAL A 353 -5.01 -4.33 -10.05
CA VAL A 353 -5.60 -5.59 -9.61
C VAL A 353 -5.16 -6.68 -10.57
N ASP A 354 -4.36 -7.61 -10.07
CA ASP A 354 -3.95 -8.82 -10.79
C ASP A 354 -4.48 -10.07 -10.07
N GLN A 355 -4.11 -11.26 -10.55
CA GLN A 355 -4.57 -12.53 -9.99
C GLN A 355 -4.29 -12.70 -8.49
N TYR A 356 -3.21 -12.11 -7.98
CA TYR A 356 -2.73 -12.35 -6.61
C TYR A 356 -2.50 -11.07 -5.77
N SER A 357 -2.74 -9.88 -6.31
CA SER A 357 -2.54 -8.63 -5.59
C SER A 357 -3.51 -7.51 -5.97
N VAL A 358 -3.72 -6.60 -5.01
CA VAL A 358 -4.38 -5.31 -5.18
C VAL A 358 -3.46 -4.24 -4.61
N THR A 359 -2.74 -3.53 -5.49
CA THR A 359 -1.66 -2.60 -5.10
C THR A 359 -1.71 -1.32 -5.92
N PRO A 360 -1.12 -0.20 -5.47
CA PRO A 360 -0.97 0.99 -6.29
C PRO A 360 -0.14 0.73 -7.55
N TYR A 361 -0.62 1.24 -8.68
CA TYR A 361 0.09 1.21 -9.95
C TYR A 361 1.03 2.40 -10.08
N VAL A 362 2.28 2.13 -10.41
CA VAL A 362 3.34 3.12 -10.61
C VAL A 362 4.07 2.77 -11.90
N ASP A 363 4.32 3.76 -12.74
CA ASP A 363 5.13 3.64 -13.96
C ASP A 363 6.19 4.74 -13.92
N GLU A 364 7.33 4.42 -13.29
CA GLU A 364 8.34 5.38 -12.82
C GLU A 364 8.84 6.34 -13.91
N ASN A 365 8.75 5.97 -15.19
CA ASN A 365 9.31 6.76 -16.29
C ASN A 365 8.36 6.95 -17.47
N ASN A 366 7.14 6.40 -17.46
CA ASN A 366 6.21 6.56 -18.57
C ASN A 366 4.86 7.06 -18.11
N SER A 367 4.33 8.00 -18.88
CA SER A 367 2.92 8.29 -18.83
C SER A 367 2.14 7.17 -19.52
N PHE A 368 0.94 6.87 -19.03
CA PHE A 368 0.09 5.81 -19.58
C PHE A 368 -1.37 6.26 -19.65
N CYS A 369 -2.17 5.52 -20.41
CA CYS A 369 -3.61 5.72 -20.52
C CYS A 369 -4.33 4.43 -20.16
N ILE A 370 -5.52 4.56 -19.59
CA ILE A 370 -6.38 3.44 -19.23
C ILE A 370 -7.60 3.47 -20.16
N GLU A 371 -7.99 2.32 -20.68
CA GLU A 371 -9.22 2.10 -21.45
C GLU A 371 -9.80 0.75 -21.04
N ASP A 372 -11.11 0.70 -20.74
CA ASP A 372 -11.79 -0.51 -20.27
C ASP A 372 -11.06 -1.23 -19.11
N ASP A 373 -10.63 -0.44 -18.12
CA ASP A 373 -9.89 -0.91 -16.94
C ASP A 373 -8.52 -1.56 -17.28
N VAL A 374 -7.95 -1.38 -18.48
CA VAL A 374 -6.63 -1.93 -18.85
C VAL A 374 -5.69 -0.85 -19.39
N LYS A 375 -4.37 -1.07 -19.28
CA LYS A 375 -3.37 -0.17 -19.85
C LYS A 375 -3.44 -0.20 -21.38
N LYS A 376 -3.63 0.96 -22.02
CA LYS A 376 -3.50 1.07 -23.48
C LYS A 376 -2.06 0.84 -23.91
N ALA A 377 -1.88 0.11 -25.00
CA ALA A 377 -0.57 -0.03 -25.64
C ALA A 377 -0.02 1.31 -26.15
N LYS A 378 -0.91 2.23 -26.56
CA LYS A 378 -0.59 3.60 -26.96
C LYS A 378 -1.68 4.57 -26.52
N CYS A 379 -1.25 5.71 -26.01
CA CYS A 379 -2.11 6.86 -25.79
C CYS A 379 -2.42 7.56 -27.13
N GLU A 380 -3.67 7.97 -27.33
CA GLU A 380 -4.14 8.71 -28.49
C GLU A 380 -4.52 10.14 -28.06
N ASP A 381 -4.42 11.10 -28.98
CA ASP A 381 -4.78 12.49 -28.70
C ASP A 381 -6.22 12.58 -28.19
N GLY A 382 -6.39 13.27 -27.06
CA GLY A 382 -7.68 13.40 -26.35
C GLY A 382 -7.87 12.42 -25.20
N ASN A 383 -7.09 11.34 -25.09
CA ASN A 383 -7.17 10.43 -23.94
C ASN A 383 -6.74 11.15 -22.65
N THR A 384 -7.28 10.71 -21.52
CA THR A 384 -6.73 11.04 -20.20
C THR A 384 -5.49 10.18 -19.95
N GLY A 385 -4.34 10.85 -19.83
CA GLY A 385 -3.08 10.24 -19.44
C GLY A 385 -2.82 10.42 -17.95
N PHE A 386 -2.08 9.48 -17.39
CA PHE A 386 -1.67 9.42 -15.99
C PHE A 386 -0.16 9.35 -15.90
N LYS A 387 0.40 9.99 -14.87
CA LYS A 387 1.80 9.84 -14.45
C LYS A 387 1.83 9.63 -12.95
N CYS A 388 2.10 8.39 -12.54
CA CYS A 388 2.18 7.96 -11.16
C CYS A 388 3.63 7.54 -10.90
N VAL A 389 4.40 8.34 -10.15
CA VAL A 389 5.85 8.15 -9.97
C VAL A 389 6.18 7.43 -8.66
N ASP A 390 5.36 7.62 -7.63
CA ASP A 390 5.51 7.01 -6.31
C ASP A 390 4.15 6.47 -5.84
N ALA A 391 4.14 5.31 -5.18
CA ALA A 391 2.93 4.71 -4.62
C ALA A 391 2.38 5.49 -3.41
N THR A 392 3.19 6.39 -2.83
CA THR A 392 2.88 7.21 -1.67
C THR A 392 2.45 8.64 -2.04
N GLU A 393 2.40 8.98 -3.33
CA GLU A 393 1.98 10.28 -3.85
C GLU A 393 0.82 10.14 -4.85
N SER A 394 0.06 11.23 -5.05
CA SER A 394 -0.98 11.25 -6.07
C SER A 394 -0.40 11.22 -7.49
N CYS A 395 -1.17 10.64 -8.41
CA CYS A 395 -0.88 10.70 -9.84
C CYS A 395 -1.24 12.07 -10.41
N THR A 396 -0.42 12.57 -11.32
CA THR A 396 -0.81 13.71 -12.17
C THR A 396 -1.58 13.20 -13.38
N THR A 397 -2.65 13.92 -13.75
CA THR A 397 -3.42 13.65 -14.97
C THR A 397 -3.23 14.75 -15.99
N PHE A 398 -3.22 14.36 -17.26
CA PHE A 398 -3.11 15.28 -18.38
C PHE A 398 -3.96 14.79 -19.55
N THR A 399 -4.28 15.66 -20.49
CA THR A 399 -4.91 15.26 -21.76
C THR A 399 -3.81 15.01 -22.78
N VAL A 400 -3.74 13.80 -23.33
CA VAL A 400 -2.76 13.44 -24.35
C VAL A 400 -2.93 14.34 -25.57
N GLY A 401 -1.82 14.91 -26.04
CA GLY A 401 -1.81 15.84 -27.16
C GLY A 401 -2.26 17.27 -26.83
N ALA A 402 -2.67 17.57 -25.59
CA ALA A 402 -2.92 18.94 -25.14
C ALA A 402 -1.63 19.62 -24.64
N CYS A 403 -1.58 20.94 -24.71
CA CYS A 403 -0.52 21.74 -24.11
C CYS A 403 -0.82 22.03 -22.64
N ASP A 404 0.13 21.74 -21.76
CA ASP A 404 0.17 22.26 -20.39
C ASP A 404 1.23 23.36 -20.31
N LEU A 405 0.81 24.59 -19.98
CA LEU A 405 1.74 25.72 -19.87
C LEU A 405 2.72 25.59 -18.69
N LYS A 406 2.49 24.65 -17.76
CA LYS A 406 3.44 24.33 -16.69
C LYS A 406 4.52 23.33 -17.12
N ASP A 407 4.26 22.56 -18.17
CA ASP A 407 5.15 21.53 -18.70
C ASP A 407 5.17 21.60 -20.24
N ILE A 408 5.89 22.61 -20.74
CA ILE A 408 5.91 22.96 -22.16
C ILE A 408 6.58 21.84 -22.97
N ASN A 409 5.90 21.40 -24.02
CA ASN A 409 6.39 20.38 -24.95
C ASN A 409 5.89 20.67 -26.37
N GLU A 410 6.18 19.80 -27.32
CA GLU A 410 5.83 19.93 -28.74
C GLU A 410 4.32 20.15 -29.02
N ASN A 411 3.45 19.85 -28.05
CA ASN A 411 2.01 20.13 -28.13
C ASN A 411 1.69 21.62 -27.91
N CYS A 412 2.62 22.38 -27.32
CA CYS A 412 2.51 23.80 -27.02
C CYS A 412 2.93 24.71 -28.19
N ASN A 413 2.53 24.39 -29.42
CA ASN A 413 2.74 25.29 -30.56
C ASN A 413 1.47 26.10 -30.85
N GLY A 414 1.55 27.43 -30.72
CA GLY A 414 0.44 28.35 -30.95
C GLY A 414 0.29 29.42 -29.86
N TYR A 415 -0.90 30.04 -29.81
CA TYR A 415 -1.19 31.09 -28.83
C TYR A 415 -2.02 30.59 -27.65
N TYR A 416 -1.67 31.06 -26.46
CA TYR A 416 -2.28 30.67 -25.19
C TYR A 416 -2.53 31.88 -24.28
N VAL A 417 -3.36 31.70 -23.26
CA VAL A 417 -3.57 32.68 -22.18
C VAL A 417 -2.90 32.14 -20.92
N ASN A 418 -1.95 32.90 -20.36
CA ASN A 418 -1.26 32.49 -19.14
C ASN A 418 -2.14 32.69 -17.88
N ALA A 419 -1.63 32.29 -16.71
CA ALA A 419 -2.34 32.43 -15.43
C ALA A 419 -2.67 33.89 -15.04
N SER A 420 -1.99 34.87 -15.63
CA SER A 420 -2.20 36.30 -15.43
C SER A 420 -3.23 36.90 -16.41
N ASN A 421 -3.89 36.07 -17.22
CA ASN A 421 -4.74 36.49 -18.33
C ASN A 421 -4.00 37.34 -19.38
N GLU A 422 -2.76 36.98 -19.71
CA GLU A 422 -1.97 37.61 -20.76
C GLU A 422 -1.81 36.66 -21.96
N LEU A 423 -1.89 37.20 -23.17
CA LEU A 423 -1.65 36.47 -24.40
C LEU A 423 -0.16 36.15 -24.54
N ILE A 424 0.17 34.88 -24.74
CA ILE A 424 1.55 34.41 -24.99
C ILE A 424 1.59 33.56 -26.26
N SER A 425 2.75 33.51 -26.91
CA SER A 425 3.01 32.58 -28.01
C SER A 425 4.00 31.52 -27.58
N CYS A 426 3.72 30.28 -27.91
CA CYS A 426 4.58 29.14 -27.62
C CYS A 426 4.98 28.45 -28.93
N ASN A 427 6.22 27.98 -29.03
CA ASN A 427 6.77 27.35 -30.24
C ASN A 427 6.90 25.82 -30.13
N GLY A 428 6.42 25.22 -29.02
CA GLY A 428 6.57 23.80 -28.72
C GLY A 428 7.79 23.43 -27.86
N GLU A 429 8.66 24.38 -27.53
CA GLU A 429 9.79 24.17 -26.61
C GLU A 429 9.75 25.18 -25.46
N GLU A 430 9.37 26.41 -25.77
CA GLU A 430 9.24 27.50 -24.82
C GLU A 430 8.04 28.39 -25.16
N CYS A 431 7.60 29.15 -24.17
CA CYS A 431 6.60 30.20 -24.32
C CYS A 431 7.28 31.55 -24.12
N GLY A 432 7.02 32.49 -25.04
CA GLY A 432 7.52 33.85 -24.99
C GLY A 432 6.82 34.71 -23.94
N GLU A 433 7.28 35.97 -23.85
CA GLU A 433 6.67 37.00 -22.99
C GLU A 433 5.26 37.39 -23.45
N ALA A 434 4.55 38.12 -22.58
CA ALA A 434 3.22 38.65 -22.87
C ALA A 434 3.21 39.54 -24.13
N ILE A 435 2.23 39.30 -25.00
CA ILE A 435 2.11 39.93 -26.30
C ILE A 435 0.92 40.90 -26.30
N ASN A 436 1.21 42.17 -26.61
CA ASN A 436 0.20 43.22 -26.71
C ASN A 436 -0.29 43.41 -28.15
N LYS A 437 -1.13 42.48 -28.64
CA LYS A 437 -1.74 42.52 -29.96
C LYS A 437 -3.28 42.49 -29.87
N ILE A 438 -3.96 43.21 -30.77
CA ILE A 438 -5.41 43.16 -30.96
C ILE A 438 -5.69 42.24 -32.15
N GLY A 439 -6.57 41.26 -31.97
CA GLY A 439 -6.79 40.26 -33.01
C GLY A 439 -7.47 38.98 -32.53
N TYR A 440 -7.44 37.98 -33.41
CA TYR A 440 -7.83 36.61 -33.12
C TYR A 440 -6.61 35.71 -33.21
N PHE A 441 -6.46 34.80 -32.26
CA PHE A 441 -5.30 33.92 -32.17
C PHE A 441 -5.76 32.48 -32.07
N LYS A 442 -5.12 31.59 -32.82
CA LYS A 442 -5.43 30.17 -32.80
C LYS A 442 -4.57 29.46 -31.76
N ASN A 443 -5.22 28.71 -30.89
CA ASN A 443 -4.55 27.71 -30.07
C ASN A 443 -4.42 26.45 -30.93
N GLY A 444 -3.16 26.06 -31.22
CA GLY A 444 -2.85 25.03 -32.23
C GLY A 444 -3.57 23.71 -31.98
N LYS A 445 -3.28 23.03 -30.86
CA LYS A 445 -3.83 21.71 -30.56
C LYS A 445 -5.14 21.72 -29.78
N ALA A 446 -5.40 22.74 -28.96
CA ALA A 446 -6.65 22.79 -28.18
C ALA A 446 -7.89 23.08 -29.02
N LYS A 447 -7.75 23.43 -30.31
CA LYS A 447 -8.86 23.84 -31.19
C LYS A 447 -9.72 24.94 -30.54
N THR A 448 -9.07 25.88 -29.88
CA THR A 448 -9.70 27.06 -29.29
C THR A 448 -9.16 28.33 -29.95
N TYR A 449 -9.94 29.41 -29.87
CA TYR A 449 -9.58 30.71 -30.41
C TYR A 449 -9.62 31.75 -29.31
N ILE A 450 -8.65 32.65 -29.31
CA ILE A 450 -8.55 33.74 -28.34
C ILE A 450 -8.85 35.04 -29.08
N LYS A 451 -9.86 35.78 -28.61
CA LYS A 451 -10.20 37.12 -29.10
C LYS A 451 -9.64 38.17 -28.13
N CYS A 452 -8.78 39.05 -28.62
CA CYS A 452 -8.23 40.19 -27.87
C CYS A 452 -8.85 41.50 -28.39
N THR A 453 -9.60 42.21 -27.55
CA THR A 453 -10.41 43.38 -27.96
C THR A 453 -9.84 44.75 -27.53
N THR A 454 -8.94 44.75 -26.56
CA THR A 454 -8.09 45.89 -26.17
C THR A 454 -6.66 45.40 -26.10
N ASN A 455 -5.66 46.30 -26.19
CA ASN A 455 -4.22 45.98 -26.15
C ASN A 455 -3.85 45.00 -25.01
N GLY A 456 -4.02 43.70 -25.20
CA GLY A 456 -3.81 42.65 -24.20
C GLY A 456 -4.89 42.49 -23.10
N GLU A 457 -5.66 43.52 -22.72
CA GLU A 457 -6.38 43.52 -21.43
C GLU A 457 -7.77 42.85 -21.38
N LYS A 458 -8.55 42.83 -22.47
CA LYS A 458 -9.87 42.16 -22.51
C LYS A 458 -9.83 40.98 -23.47
N GLN A 459 -9.72 39.79 -22.87
CA GLN A 459 -9.61 38.52 -23.57
C GLN A 459 -10.88 37.71 -23.41
N GLN A 460 -11.31 37.09 -24.52
CA GLN A 460 -12.40 36.12 -24.53
C GLN A 460 -11.89 34.85 -25.22
N SER A 461 -11.89 33.73 -24.49
CA SER A 461 -11.61 32.41 -25.05
C SER A 461 -12.90 31.83 -25.64
N ILE A 462 -12.82 31.33 -26.87
CA ILE A 462 -13.94 30.77 -27.62
C ILE A 462 -13.56 29.35 -28.04
N THR A 463 -14.34 28.36 -27.63
CA THR A 463 -14.13 26.97 -28.05
C THR A 463 -14.73 26.72 -29.43
N CYS A 464 -14.13 25.81 -30.21
CA CYS A 464 -14.66 25.40 -31.52
C CYS A 464 -16.14 24.96 -31.47
N GLU A 465 -16.56 24.32 -30.38
CA GLU A 465 -17.93 23.83 -30.16
C GLU A 465 -18.93 24.98 -29.91
N ALA A 466 -18.46 26.12 -29.39
CA ALA A 466 -19.28 27.30 -29.16
C ALA A 466 -19.58 28.09 -30.45
N ILE A 467 -18.88 27.79 -31.56
CA ILE A 467 -19.11 28.43 -32.86
C ILE A 467 -20.16 27.60 -33.61
N THR A 468 -21.35 28.16 -33.81
CA THR A 468 -22.45 27.47 -34.46
C THR A 468 -22.24 27.33 -35.99
N PRO A 469 -22.43 26.14 -36.59
CA PRO A 469 -22.19 25.86 -38.02
C PRO A 469 -22.97 26.70 -39.04
N GLU A 470 -24.00 27.44 -38.62
CA GLU A 470 -24.92 28.12 -39.53
C GLU A 470 -25.34 29.53 -39.09
N SER A 471 -24.65 30.16 -38.15
CA SER A 471 -25.00 31.51 -37.72
C SER A 471 -24.81 32.53 -38.84
N ASN A 472 -25.83 33.36 -39.07
CA ASN A 472 -25.66 34.62 -39.81
C ASN A 472 -24.67 35.52 -39.07
N CYS A 473 -23.97 36.39 -39.80
CA CYS A 473 -23.17 37.44 -39.18
C CYS A 473 -24.09 38.43 -38.45
N VAL A 474 -24.30 38.19 -37.15
CA VAL A 474 -25.15 39.04 -36.30
C VAL A 474 -24.45 40.37 -36.04
N ASN A 475 -23.16 40.31 -35.70
CA ASN A 475 -22.32 41.48 -35.56
C ASN A 475 -21.01 41.30 -36.33
N VAL A 476 -20.46 42.43 -36.78
CA VAL A 476 -19.09 42.49 -37.26
C VAL A 476 -18.15 42.07 -36.13
N GLY A 477 -17.16 41.23 -36.42
CA GLY A 477 -16.24 40.67 -35.42
C GLY A 477 -16.73 39.38 -34.76
N ASP A 478 -17.86 38.82 -35.17
CA ASP A 478 -18.27 37.48 -34.76
C ASP A 478 -17.53 36.41 -35.57
N LEU A 479 -17.30 35.25 -34.96
CA LEU A 479 -16.77 34.06 -35.62
C LEU A 479 -17.93 33.13 -36.00
N ILE A 480 -17.90 32.61 -37.22
CA ILE A 480 -18.86 31.65 -37.73
C ILE A 480 -18.12 30.47 -38.37
N LYS A 481 -18.82 29.38 -38.65
CA LYS A 481 -18.30 28.24 -39.42
C LYS A 481 -18.98 28.16 -40.79
N ASP A 482 -18.27 27.65 -41.78
CA ASP A 482 -18.86 27.24 -43.06
C ASP A 482 -19.15 25.74 -43.12
N GLU A 483 -19.75 25.30 -44.23
CA GLU A 483 -20.14 23.90 -44.46
C GLU A 483 -18.96 22.92 -44.44
N SER A 484 -17.73 23.42 -44.58
CA SER A 484 -16.48 22.66 -44.53
C SER A 484 -15.77 22.79 -43.17
N ASP A 485 -16.47 23.27 -42.13
CA ASP A 485 -15.96 23.52 -40.78
C ASP A 485 -14.82 24.57 -40.72
N ASN A 486 -14.66 25.39 -41.76
CA ASN A 486 -13.69 26.48 -41.71
C ASN A 486 -14.24 27.64 -40.88
N VAL A 487 -13.40 28.20 -40.02
CA VAL A 487 -13.77 29.38 -39.23
C VAL A 487 -13.64 30.64 -40.08
N LYS A 488 -14.71 31.43 -40.09
CA LYS A 488 -14.80 32.71 -40.80
C LYS A 488 -15.04 33.86 -39.83
N LEU A 489 -14.44 35.00 -40.14
CA LEU A 489 -14.66 36.26 -39.44
C LEU A 489 -15.70 37.11 -40.18
N CYS A 490 -16.74 37.53 -39.48
CA CYS A 490 -17.73 38.46 -40.00
C CYS A 490 -17.13 39.86 -40.13
N VAL A 491 -16.96 40.35 -41.36
CA VAL A 491 -16.43 41.69 -41.68
C VAL A 491 -17.52 42.75 -41.87
N ASP A 492 -18.74 42.28 -42.10
CA ASP A 492 -19.99 43.03 -42.07
C ASP A 492 -21.11 42.10 -41.56
N ASN A 493 -22.38 42.53 -41.66
CA ASN A 493 -23.53 41.73 -41.25
C ASN A 493 -24.06 40.82 -42.38
N ILE A 494 -23.22 40.49 -43.37
CA ILE A 494 -23.56 39.65 -44.52
C ILE A 494 -22.68 38.39 -44.48
N LYS A 495 -23.30 37.21 -44.35
CA LYS A 495 -22.60 35.93 -44.19
C LYS A 495 -21.65 35.63 -45.36
N GLU A 496 -22.08 35.96 -46.57
CA GLU A 496 -21.34 35.73 -47.82
C GLU A 496 -20.04 36.54 -47.90
N ASN A 497 -19.96 37.65 -47.16
CA ASN A 497 -18.77 38.49 -47.10
C ASN A 497 -17.79 38.06 -46.00
N ALA A 498 -18.16 37.10 -45.15
CA ALA A 498 -17.29 36.60 -44.09
C ALA A 498 -16.03 35.98 -44.68
N ILE A 499 -14.88 36.33 -44.10
CA ILE A 499 -13.57 35.91 -44.60
C ILE A 499 -13.12 34.66 -43.84
N THR A 500 -12.64 33.64 -44.55
CA THR A 500 -11.97 32.52 -43.89
C THR A 500 -10.70 33.03 -43.21
N ILE A 501 -10.59 32.76 -41.92
CA ILE A 501 -9.44 33.14 -41.10
C ILE A 501 -8.58 31.92 -40.78
N PHE A 502 -7.29 32.14 -40.47
CA PHE A 502 -6.29 31.08 -40.24
C PHE A 502 -6.01 30.22 -41.49
N THR A 503 -5.45 30.87 -42.51
CA THR A 503 -5.09 30.25 -43.79
C THR A 503 -3.58 30.31 -43.99
N ASN A 504 -2.99 29.35 -44.71
CA ASN A 504 -1.54 29.31 -45.03
C ASN A 504 -1.07 30.41 -46.01
N GLU A 505 -1.91 31.42 -46.27
CA GLU A 505 -1.64 32.52 -47.18
C GLU A 505 -1.44 33.83 -46.39
N ASP A 506 -0.24 34.02 -45.81
CA ASP A 506 0.17 35.14 -44.95
C ASP A 506 0.16 36.55 -45.61
N SER A 507 -0.52 36.71 -46.75
CA SER A 507 -0.45 37.92 -47.59
C SER A 507 -1.79 38.57 -47.93
N LYS A 508 -2.92 37.98 -47.54
CA LYS A 508 -4.24 38.56 -47.85
C LYS A 508 -4.66 39.59 -46.80
N LYS A 509 -4.76 40.84 -47.23
CA LYS A 509 -5.23 41.97 -46.42
C LYS A 509 -6.71 42.24 -46.70
N TYR A 510 -7.52 42.29 -45.65
CA TYR A 510 -8.96 42.57 -45.73
C TYR A 510 -9.30 43.88 -45.02
N PHE A 511 -10.25 44.65 -45.55
CA PHE A 511 -10.69 45.91 -44.94
C PHE A 511 -11.94 45.69 -44.09
N ILE A 512 -11.92 46.15 -42.84
CA ILE A 512 -13.07 46.08 -41.92
C ILE A 512 -13.43 47.49 -41.43
N LYS A 513 -14.74 47.77 -41.34
CA LYS A 513 -15.26 49.01 -40.74
C LYS A 513 -14.98 49.06 -39.24
N ALA A 514 -14.58 50.23 -38.73
CA ALA A 514 -14.21 50.41 -37.31
C ALA A 514 -15.26 49.99 -36.27
N SER A 515 -16.53 50.02 -36.66
CA SER A 515 -17.66 49.71 -35.78
C SER A 515 -17.73 48.26 -35.30
N GLY A 516 -16.94 47.34 -35.89
CA GLY A 516 -17.02 45.91 -35.58
C GLY A 516 -16.03 45.37 -34.57
N LEU A 517 -14.91 46.05 -34.34
CA LEU A 517 -13.85 45.56 -33.45
C LEU A 517 -13.72 46.40 -32.16
N ASN A 518 -14.30 47.59 -32.14
CA ASN A 518 -14.36 48.45 -30.96
C ASN A 518 -15.69 48.28 -30.22
N SER A 519 -15.64 48.07 -28.91
CA SER A 519 -16.83 48.24 -28.06
C SER A 519 -17.36 49.67 -28.16
N LYS A 520 -18.68 49.85 -28.03
CA LYS A 520 -19.37 51.16 -28.02
C LYS A 520 -18.77 52.22 -27.08
N ASP A 521 -17.90 51.82 -26.14
CA ASP A 521 -17.27 52.69 -25.15
C ASP A 521 -15.97 53.37 -25.62
N SER A 522 -15.42 53.05 -26.82
CA SER A 522 -14.23 53.77 -27.32
C SER A 522 -14.63 55.04 -28.09
N ILE A 523 -14.65 56.16 -27.36
CA ILE A 523 -14.73 57.50 -27.94
C ILE A 523 -13.43 57.73 -28.72
N VAL A 524 -13.40 57.39 -30.01
CA VAL A 524 -12.33 57.85 -30.90
C VAL A 524 -12.95 58.50 -32.13
N SER A 525 -12.81 59.82 -32.17
CA SER A 525 -13.38 60.75 -33.15
C SER A 525 -12.70 60.72 -34.53
N SER A 526 -12.30 59.56 -35.03
CA SER A 526 -11.78 59.40 -36.39
C SER A 526 -12.26 58.09 -37.00
N GLN A 527 -12.68 58.13 -38.26
CA GLN A 527 -13.05 56.94 -39.05
C GLN A 527 -11.82 56.05 -39.25
N LYS A 528 -11.49 55.26 -38.23
CA LYS A 528 -10.43 54.26 -38.32
C LYS A 528 -10.87 53.19 -39.32
N HIS A 529 -10.06 52.93 -40.32
CA HIS A 529 -10.20 51.72 -41.13
C HIS A 529 -9.26 50.69 -40.54
N TYR A 530 -9.74 49.47 -40.31
CA TYR A 530 -8.90 48.37 -39.86
C TYR A 530 -8.50 47.54 -41.06
N ILE A 531 -7.20 47.32 -41.22
CA ILE A 531 -6.68 46.27 -42.11
C ILE A 531 -6.51 45.04 -41.25
N VAL A 532 -7.14 43.95 -41.67
CA VAL A 532 -6.92 42.63 -41.10
C VAL A 532 -5.91 41.87 -41.94
N ASN A 533 -4.80 41.50 -41.32
CA ASN A 533 -3.84 40.57 -41.91
C ASN A 533 -4.13 39.18 -41.36
N VAL A 534 -4.40 38.22 -42.26
CA VAL A 534 -4.58 36.82 -41.88
C VAL A 534 -3.27 36.08 -42.07
N ALA A 535 -2.89 35.32 -41.05
CA ALA A 535 -1.79 34.38 -41.08
C ALA A 535 -2.26 33.01 -40.57
N GLU A 536 -1.42 31.99 -40.66
CA GLU A 536 -1.77 30.62 -40.26
C GLU A 536 -2.32 30.52 -38.82
N ASN A 537 -1.77 31.31 -37.87
CA ASN A 537 -2.12 31.23 -36.44
C ASN A 537 -2.62 32.55 -35.82
N GLU A 538 -2.61 33.66 -36.55
CA GLU A 538 -3.05 34.96 -36.03
C GLU A 538 -3.80 35.79 -37.08
N VAL A 539 -4.70 36.64 -36.59
CA VAL A 539 -5.48 37.59 -37.37
C VAL A 539 -5.32 38.95 -36.70
N LEU A 540 -4.48 39.82 -37.26
CA LEU A 540 -4.09 41.08 -36.63
C LEU A 540 -4.83 42.27 -37.23
N THR A 541 -5.17 43.24 -36.38
CA THR A 541 -5.79 44.49 -36.81
C THR A 541 -4.76 45.62 -36.83
N GLU A 542 -4.56 46.25 -37.97
CA GLU A 542 -3.78 47.49 -38.11
C GLU A 542 -4.73 48.69 -38.22
N THR A 543 -4.47 49.76 -37.48
CA THR A 543 -5.23 51.02 -37.62
C THR A 543 -4.63 51.84 -38.74
N VAL A 544 -5.40 52.13 -39.78
CA VAL A 544 -5.00 53.11 -40.80
C VAL A 544 -5.47 54.49 -40.34
N THR A 545 -4.53 55.35 -39.94
CA THR A 545 -4.79 56.79 -39.78
C THR A 545 -4.66 57.45 -41.15
N GLY A 546 -5.81 57.74 -41.78
CA GLY A 546 -5.82 58.55 -42.99
C GLY A 546 -5.62 60.04 -42.68
N ASN A 547 -4.78 60.70 -43.48
CA ASN A 547 -4.98 62.09 -43.89
C ASN A 547 -5.80 62.10 -45.17
#